data_AF-A0A149ZZW4-F1
#
_entry.id   AF-A0A149ZZW4-F1
#
_cell.length_a   1.000
_cell.length_b   1.000
_cell.length_c   1.000
_cell.angle_alpha   90.00
_cell.angle_beta   90.00
_cell.angle_gamma   90.00
#
_symmetry.space_group_name_H-M   'P 1'
#
loop_
_entity.id
_entity.type
_entity.pdbx_description
1 polymer ?
#
loop_
_entity_poly.entity_id
_entity_poly.type
_entity_poly.pdbx_seq_one_letter_code
_entity_poly.pdbx_strand_id
1 'polypeptide(L)'
;MDHSENTLRAAIKSLRDTVAPAVDPHDPQAVEQLRLTIDFLEFLRTRVYDIHARQRYELGRQMDIAQALLDDAALLSPDVGDRLTHAVTEARSVHADADAHTQDLRATSQKLWAVVRGVVRTARQAPEEVRERISTRVIGGIEPLVEMESAWYLPFGLEPDPGSVPQLADLLDRASSDAG
;
A
#
# COMPACT_ATOMS: atom_id res chain seq x y z
N MET A 1 19.70 0.10 18.07
CA MET A 1 20.21 0.37 16.72
C MET A 1 19.52 -0.59 15.80
N ASP A 2 18.81 -0.09 14.80
CA ASP A 2 18.30 -0.96 13.74
C ASP A 2 19.49 -1.43 12.89
N HIS A 3 19.68 -2.74 12.79
CA HIS A 3 20.78 -3.35 12.06
C HIS A 3 20.35 -3.82 10.66
N SER A 4 19.10 -3.57 10.26
CA SER A 4 18.50 -4.09 9.03
C SER A 4 19.22 -3.59 7.78
N GLU A 5 19.46 -2.28 7.66
CA GLU A 5 20.18 -1.71 6.51
C GLU A 5 21.62 -2.22 6.41
N ASN A 6 22.32 -2.29 7.54
CA ASN A 6 23.70 -2.79 7.59
C ASN A 6 23.77 -4.28 7.21
N THR A 7 22.81 -5.07 7.68
CA THR A 7 22.69 -6.50 7.34
C THR A 7 22.40 -6.68 5.85
N LEU A 8 21.45 -5.91 5.29
CA LEU A 8 21.16 -5.92 3.85
C LEU A 8 22.38 -5.52 3.03
N ARG A 9 23.10 -4.47 3.42
CA ARG A 9 24.34 -4.02 2.76
C ARG A 9 25.42 -5.10 2.78
N ALA A 10 25.62 -5.76 3.90
CA ALA A 10 26.58 -6.85 4.04
C ALA A 10 26.18 -8.07 3.17
N ALA A 11 24.90 -8.44 3.18
CA ALA A 11 24.38 -9.53 2.36
C ALA A 11 24.56 -9.25 0.85
N ILE A 12 24.18 -8.07 0.38
CA ILE A 12 24.37 -7.64 -1.02
C ILE A 12 25.86 -7.71 -1.41
N LYS A 13 26.75 -7.20 -0.54
CA LYS A 13 28.20 -7.26 -0.77
C LYS A 13 28.70 -8.69 -0.87
N SER A 14 28.28 -9.59 0.03
CA SER A 14 28.66 -11.01 -0.02
C SER A 14 28.15 -11.70 -1.28
N LEU A 15 26.92 -11.40 -1.71
CA LEU A 15 26.36 -11.93 -2.95
C LEU A 15 27.17 -11.48 -4.16
N ARG A 16 27.57 -10.20 -4.23
CA ARG A 16 28.37 -9.65 -5.33
C ARG A 16 29.82 -10.13 -5.33
N ASP A 17 30.47 -10.13 -4.18
CA ASP A 17 31.92 -10.31 -4.08
C ASP A 17 32.32 -11.78 -3.90
N THR A 18 31.41 -12.62 -3.41
CA THR A 18 31.71 -14.03 -3.09
C THR A 18 30.83 -15.01 -3.88
N VAL A 19 29.52 -14.78 -3.92
CA VAL A 19 28.59 -15.73 -4.56
C VAL A 19 28.60 -15.59 -6.08
N ALA A 20 28.50 -14.37 -6.62
CA ALA A 20 28.47 -14.14 -8.07
C ALA A 20 29.69 -14.72 -8.81
N PRO A 21 30.93 -14.59 -8.31
CA PRO A 21 32.09 -15.22 -8.95
C PRO A 21 32.10 -16.76 -8.87
N ALA A 22 31.32 -17.35 -7.96
CA ALA A 22 31.23 -18.80 -7.77
C ALA A 22 30.09 -19.45 -8.58
N VAL A 23 29.20 -18.66 -9.18
CA VAL A 23 28.15 -19.16 -10.07
C VAL A 23 28.74 -19.49 -11.45
N ASP A 24 28.32 -20.61 -12.04
CA ASP A 24 28.73 -20.98 -13.40
C ASP A 24 28.26 -19.90 -14.41
N PRO A 25 29.18 -19.21 -15.11
CA PRO A 25 28.81 -18.18 -16.07
C PRO A 25 28.10 -18.74 -17.31
N HIS A 26 28.12 -20.06 -17.52
CA HIS A 26 27.43 -20.74 -18.61
C HIS A 26 26.02 -21.20 -18.23
N ASP A 27 25.59 -20.99 -16.99
CA ASP A 27 24.19 -21.14 -16.57
C ASP A 27 23.50 -19.77 -16.55
N PRO A 28 22.86 -19.35 -17.67
CA PRO A 28 22.20 -18.04 -17.74
C PRO A 28 21.05 -17.90 -16.75
N GLN A 29 20.42 -19.01 -16.36
CA GLN A 29 19.32 -18.97 -15.40
C GLN A 29 19.85 -18.66 -14.00
N ALA A 30 20.93 -19.33 -13.57
CA ALA A 30 21.53 -19.07 -12.27
C ALA A 30 22.07 -17.64 -12.15
N VAL A 31 22.72 -17.13 -13.19
CA VAL A 31 23.21 -15.73 -13.26
C VAL A 31 22.05 -14.75 -13.11
N GLU A 32 20.97 -14.95 -13.86
CA GLU A 32 19.81 -14.06 -13.82
C GLU A 32 19.10 -14.10 -12.46
N GLN A 33 18.88 -15.28 -11.87
CA GLN A 33 18.24 -15.39 -10.56
C GLN A 33 19.07 -14.72 -9.45
N LEU A 34 20.40 -14.82 -9.50
CA LEU A 34 21.27 -14.11 -8.57
C LEU A 34 21.16 -12.59 -8.74
N ARG A 35 21.13 -12.10 -9.98
CA ARG A 35 20.95 -10.67 -10.29
C ARG A 35 19.62 -10.16 -9.72
N LEU A 36 18.51 -10.83 -10.01
CA LEU A 36 17.18 -10.48 -9.51
C LEU A 36 17.13 -10.47 -7.97
N THR A 37 17.82 -11.41 -7.33
CA THR A 37 17.91 -11.46 -5.86
C THR A 37 18.65 -10.25 -5.31
N ILE A 38 19.78 -9.87 -5.91
CA ILE A 38 20.54 -8.68 -5.52
C ILE A 38 19.70 -7.42 -5.71
N ASP A 39 19.05 -7.27 -6.87
CA ASP A 39 18.21 -6.12 -7.20
C ASP A 39 17.05 -5.97 -6.20
N PHE A 40 16.42 -7.09 -5.80
CA PHE A 40 15.36 -7.09 -4.79
C PHE A 40 15.88 -6.68 -3.40
N LEU A 41 17.05 -7.15 -2.98
CA LEU A 41 17.65 -6.75 -1.70
C LEU A 41 18.04 -5.26 -1.69
N GLU A 42 18.49 -4.73 -2.83
CA GLU A 42 18.76 -3.30 -2.97
C GLU A 42 17.49 -2.47 -2.86
N PHE A 43 16.41 -2.90 -3.50
CA PHE A 43 15.08 -2.31 -3.33
C PHE A 43 14.62 -2.36 -1.87
N LEU A 44 14.72 -3.51 -1.20
CA LEU A 44 14.30 -3.62 0.20
C LEU A 44 15.12 -2.67 1.09
N ARG A 45 16.42 -2.54 0.84
CA ARG A 45 17.29 -1.62 1.58
C ARG A 45 16.84 -0.17 1.46
N THR A 46 16.36 0.27 0.29
CA THR A 46 15.90 1.66 0.10
C THR A 46 14.50 1.91 0.66
N ARG A 47 13.69 0.86 0.84
CA ARG A 47 12.27 0.99 1.24
C ARG A 47 11.95 0.58 2.67
N VAL A 48 12.83 -0.16 3.35
CA VAL A 48 12.53 -0.78 4.65
C VAL A 48 12.06 0.24 5.70
N TYR A 49 12.63 1.44 5.70
CA TYR A 49 12.27 2.50 6.65
C TYR A 49 10.99 3.25 6.28
N ASP A 50 10.55 3.17 5.04
CA ASP A 50 9.31 3.81 4.56
C ASP A 50 8.08 2.93 4.76
N ILE A 51 8.24 1.66 5.17
CA ILE A 51 7.14 0.71 5.27
C ILE A 51 6.05 1.22 6.21
N HIS A 52 6.41 1.74 7.39
CA HIS A 52 5.43 2.24 8.34
C HIS A 52 4.66 3.44 7.76
N ALA A 53 5.39 4.45 7.26
CA ALA A 53 4.81 5.65 6.67
C ALA A 53 3.86 5.31 5.49
N ARG A 54 4.27 4.37 4.63
CA ARG A 54 3.42 3.85 3.55
C ARG A 54 2.13 3.23 4.10
N GLN A 55 2.20 2.39 5.14
CA GLN A 55 1.01 1.78 5.71
C GLN A 55 0.05 2.80 6.34
N ARG A 56 0.57 3.87 6.96
CA ARG A 56 -0.26 4.98 7.44
C ARG A 56 -0.93 5.70 6.27
N TYR A 57 -0.15 6.07 5.24
CA TYR A 57 -0.67 6.72 4.03
C TYR A 57 -1.81 5.90 3.42
N GLU A 58 -1.58 4.61 3.20
CA GLU A 58 -2.57 3.72 2.60
C GLU A 58 -3.85 3.65 3.45
N LEU A 59 -3.73 3.45 4.77
CA LEU A 59 -4.89 3.42 5.65
C LEU A 59 -5.68 4.73 5.63
N GLY A 60 -4.99 5.88 5.62
CA GLY A 60 -5.63 7.21 5.51
C GLY A 60 -6.47 7.35 4.23
N ARG A 61 -5.90 7.02 3.07
CA ARG A 61 -6.64 7.11 1.79
C ARG A 61 -7.80 6.11 1.71
N GLN A 62 -7.65 4.94 2.33
CA GLN A 62 -8.73 3.97 2.42
C GLN A 62 -9.88 4.45 3.31
N MET A 63 -9.57 5.16 4.39
CA MET A 63 -10.56 5.81 5.24
C MET A 63 -11.32 6.89 4.46
N ASP A 64 -10.65 7.68 3.61
CA ASP A 64 -11.31 8.69 2.77
C ASP A 64 -12.38 8.05 1.86
N ILE A 65 -12.01 6.94 1.18
CA ILE A 65 -12.94 6.16 0.34
C ILE A 65 -14.10 5.63 1.18
N ALA A 66 -13.81 4.98 2.31
CA ALA A 66 -14.83 4.38 3.16
C ALA A 66 -15.79 5.43 3.75
N GLN A 67 -15.27 6.59 4.15
CA GLN A 67 -16.04 7.72 4.66
C GLN A 67 -16.99 8.27 3.58
N ALA A 68 -16.53 8.40 2.33
CA ALA A 68 -17.37 8.82 1.21
C ALA A 68 -18.52 7.83 0.91
N LEU A 69 -18.42 6.58 1.34
CA LEU A 69 -19.42 5.55 1.10
C LEU A 69 -20.48 5.41 2.19
N LEU A 70 -20.33 6.07 3.35
CA LEU A 70 -21.21 5.83 4.52
C LEU A 70 -22.70 6.05 4.22
N ASP A 71 -23.04 7.18 3.58
CA ASP A 71 -24.43 7.50 3.26
C ASP A 71 -25.02 6.48 2.28
N ASP A 72 -24.25 6.08 1.27
CA ASP A 72 -24.70 5.11 0.28
C ASP A 72 -24.83 3.71 0.88
N ALA A 73 -23.90 3.32 1.76
CA ALA A 73 -23.93 2.05 2.48
C ALA A 73 -25.19 1.93 3.35
N ALA A 74 -25.60 3.02 4.01
CA ALA A 74 -26.83 3.07 4.81
C ALA A 74 -28.09 2.90 3.94
N LEU A 75 -28.08 3.38 2.69
CA LEU A 75 -29.17 3.16 1.73
C LEU A 75 -29.27 1.71 1.24
N LEU A 76 -28.16 0.95 1.26
CA LEU A 76 -28.18 -0.47 0.90
C LEU A 76 -28.89 -1.31 1.97
N SER A 77 -28.50 -1.14 3.23
CA SER A 77 -29.16 -1.71 4.41
C SER A 77 -28.55 -1.13 5.69
N PRO A 78 -29.29 -1.07 6.81
CA PRO A 78 -28.75 -0.63 8.10
C PRO A 78 -27.49 -1.39 8.52
N ASP A 79 -27.52 -2.72 8.41
CA ASP A 79 -26.39 -3.58 8.81
C ASP A 79 -25.12 -3.36 7.97
N VAL A 80 -25.23 -3.03 6.67
CA VAL A 80 -24.07 -2.67 5.85
C VAL A 80 -23.51 -1.29 6.25
N GLY A 81 -24.39 -0.32 6.52
CA GLY A 81 -24.02 0.99 7.04
C GLY A 81 -23.31 0.92 8.39
N ASP A 82 -23.85 0.13 9.33
CA ASP A 82 -23.28 -0.05 10.67
C ASP A 82 -21.91 -0.72 10.60
N ARG A 83 -21.74 -1.76 9.78
CA ARG A 83 -20.45 -2.43 9.58
C ARG A 83 -19.39 -1.49 9.01
N LEU A 84 -19.75 -0.66 8.03
CA LEU A 84 -18.82 0.33 7.46
C LEU A 84 -18.46 1.42 8.48
N THR A 85 -19.45 1.93 9.22
CA THR A 85 -19.25 2.93 10.27
C THR A 85 -18.30 2.42 11.35
N HIS A 86 -18.49 1.17 11.80
CA HIS A 86 -17.63 0.54 12.78
C HIS A 86 -16.19 0.39 12.25
N ALA A 87 -16.03 -0.10 11.02
CA ALA A 87 -14.71 -0.26 10.41
C ALA A 87 -13.97 1.08 10.22
N VAL A 88 -14.67 2.14 9.82
CA VAL A 88 -14.10 3.50 9.72
C VAL A 88 -13.68 4.02 11.09
N THR A 89 -14.46 3.74 12.13
CA THR A 89 -14.14 4.16 13.50
C THR A 89 -12.91 3.43 14.05
N GLU A 90 -12.82 2.12 13.84
CA GLU A 90 -11.64 1.32 14.19
C GLU A 90 -10.39 1.83 13.44
N ALA A 91 -10.52 2.03 12.12
CA ALA A 91 -9.45 2.58 11.27
C ALA A 91 -8.95 3.94 11.75
N ARG A 92 -9.88 4.84 12.10
CA ARG A 92 -9.54 6.16 12.64
C ARG A 92 -8.80 6.06 13.97
N SER A 93 -9.22 5.15 14.85
CA SER A 93 -8.54 4.95 16.13
C SER A 93 -7.10 4.48 15.94
N VAL A 94 -6.87 3.48 15.09
CA VAL A 94 -5.53 2.94 14.82
C VAL A 94 -4.67 3.96 14.06
N HIS A 95 -5.26 4.71 13.12
CA HIS A 95 -4.54 5.74 12.37
C HIS A 95 -4.20 6.98 13.21
N ALA A 96 -5.00 7.30 14.23
CA ALA A 96 -4.70 8.41 15.14
C ALA A 96 -3.66 8.03 16.21
N ASP A 97 -3.51 6.73 16.49
CA ASP A 97 -2.53 6.24 17.45
C ASP A 97 -1.11 6.39 16.88
N ALA A 98 -0.28 7.15 17.59
CA ALA A 98 1.13 7.37 17.23
C ALA A 98 1.99 6.14 17.53
N ASP A 99 1.57 5.30 18.48
CA ASP A 99 2.28 4.09 18.90
C ASP A 99 1.82 2.85 18.10
N ALA A 100 0.84 2.99 17.20
CA ALA A 100 0.36 1.90 16.37
C ALA A 100 1.49 1.24 15.58
N HIS A 101 1.57 -0.08 15.68
CA HIS A 101 2.57 -0.85 14.96
C HIS A 101 2.16 -1.02 13.49
N THR A 102 3.14 -1.22 12.61
CA THR A 102 2.92 -1.50 11.17
C THR A 102 1.95 -2.66 10.94
N GLN A 103 1.95 -3.68 11.81
CA GLN A 103 1.04 -4.82 11.72
C GLN A 103 -0.42 -4.43 12.02
N ASP A 104 -0.64 -3.48 12.94
CA ASP A 104 -1.97 -3.02 13.32
C ASP A 104 -2.59 -2.22 12.18
N LEU A 105 -1.79 -1.34 11.56
CA LEU A 105 -2.17 -0.59 10.35
C LEU A 105 -2.56 -1.55 9.21
N ARG A 106 -1.74 -2.58 8.95
CA ARG A 106 -2.01 -3.61 7.93
C ARG A 106 -3.28 -4.38 8.20
N ALA A 107 -3.45 -4.89 9.42
CA ALA A 107 -4.63 -5.66 9.81
C ALA A 107 -5.89 -4.80 9.67
N THR A 108 -5.83 -3.54 10.09
CA THR A 108 -6.96 -2.61 10.04
C THR A 108 -7.29 -2.21 8.60
N SER A 109 -6.28 -1.96 7.76
CA SER A 109 -6.44 -1.76 6.32
C SER A 109 -7.16 -2.93 5.64
N GLN A 110 -6.73 -4.16 5.92
CA GLN A 110 -7.35 -5.37 5.36
C GLN A 110 -8.81 -5.52 5.79
N LYS A 111 -9.12 -5.27 7.07
CA LYS A 111 -10.49 -5.28 7.60
C LYS A 111 -11.36 -4.22 6.93
N LEU A 112 -10.89 -2.97 6.87
CA LEU A 112 -11.62 -1.86 6.26
C LEU A 112 -11.96 -2.16 4.80
N TRP A 113 -10.97 -2.60 4.01
CA TRP A 113 -11.20 -2.97 2.62
C TRP A 113 -12.11 -4.18 2.44
N ALA A 114 -12.11 -5.13 3.37
CA ALA A 114 -13.05 -6.23 3.33
C ALA A 114 -14.49 -5.73 3.45
N VAL A 115 -14.74 -4.74 4.30
CA VAL A 115 -16.06 -4.11 4.44
C VAL A 115 -16.43 -3.29 3.20
N VAL A 116 -15.51 -2.48 2.67
CA VAL A 116 -15.75 -1.71 1.43
C VAL A 116 -16.05 -2.65 0.24
N ARG A 117 -15.32 -3.76 0.09
CA ARG A 117 -15.66 -4.80 -0.91
C ARG A 117 -17.04 -5.41 -0.67
N GLY A 118 -17.44 -5.55 0.59
CA GLY A 118 -18.79 -5.95 0.99
C GLY A 118 -19.85 -4.97 0.50
N VAL A 119 -19.65 -3.67 0.70
CA VAL A 119 -20.53 -2.59 0.22
C VAL A 119 -20.69 -2.65 -1.29
N VAL A 120 -19.57 -2.72 -2.04
CA VAL A 120 -19.58 -2.83 -3.51
C VAL A 120 -20.32 -4.09 -3.98
N ARG A 121 -20.15 -5.22 -3.28
CA ARG A 121 -20.85 -6.46 -3.61
C ARG A 121 -22.36 -6.34 -3.40
N THR A 122 -22.79 -5.77 -2.27
CA THR A 122 -24.20 -5.54 -1.96
C THR A 122 -24.84 -4.55 -2.94
N ALA A 123 -24.11 -3.50 -3.33
CA ALA A 123 -24.56 -2.49 -4.29
C ALA A 123 -24.96 -3.06 -5.67
N ARG A 124 -24.51 -4.26 -6.02
CA ARG A 124 -24.93 -4.93 -7.27
C ARG A 124 -26.43 -5.15 -7.38
N GLN A 125 -27.12 -5.29 -6.25
CA GLN A 125 -28.57 -5.50 -6.15
C GLN A 125 -29.33 -4.19 -5.88
N ALA A 126 -28.63 -3.06 -5.76
CA ALA A 126 -29.23 -1.75 -5.49
C ALA A 126 -29.79 -1.12 -6.77
N PRO A 127 -30.61 -0.06 -6.66
CA PRO A 127 -30.99 0.78 -7.79
C PRO A 127 -29.75 1.32 -8.52
N GLU A 128 -29.86 1.49 -9.84
CA GLU A 128 -28.71 1.88 -10.69
C GLU A 128 -28.02 3.15 -10.19
N GLU A 129 -28.80 4.17 -9.82
CA GLU A 129 -28.28 5.44 -9.31
C GLU A 129 -27.39 5.29 -8.07
N VAL A 130 -27.72 4.35 -7.17
CA VAL A 130 -26.92 4.06 -5.97
C VAL A 130 -25.66 3.30 -6.36
N ARG A 131 -25.78 2.33 -7.26
CA ARG A 131 -24.66 1.53 -7.75
C ARG A 131 -23.62 2.39 -8.48
N GLU A 132 -24.05 3.27 -9.38
CA GLU A 132 -23.17 4.19 -10.10
C GLU A 132 -22.47 5.16 -9.16
N ARG A 133 -23.17 5.69 -8.17
CA ARG A 133 -22.59 6.63 -7.19
C ARG A 133 -21.52 5.96 -6.33
N ILE A 134 -21.78 4.74 -5.83
CA ILE A 134 -20.79 3.93 -5.11
C ILE A 134 -19.57 3.64 -6.01
N SER A 135 -19.80 3.19 -7.24
CA SER A 135 -18.72 2.89 -8.18
C SER A 135 -17.85 4.12 -8.45
N THR A 136 -18.48 5.27 -8.69
CA THR A 136 -17.80 6.54 -8.95
C THR A 136 -16.95 6.97 -7.76
N ARG A 137 -17.48 6.87 -6.53
CA ARG A 137 -16.74 7.22 -5.31
C ARG A 137 -15.55 6.29 -5.07
N VAL A 138 -15.71 4.99 -5.31
CA VAL A 138 -14.60 4.03 -5.18
C VAL A 138 -13.52 4.31 -6.22
N ILE A 139 -13.88 4.40 -7.50
CA ILE A 139 -12.91 4.63 -8.58
C ILE A 139 -12.20 5.98 -8.39
N GLY A 140 -12.95 7.04 -8.08
CA GLY A 140 -12.41 8.37 -7.89
C GLY A 140 -11.46 8.51 -6.69
N GLY A 141 -11.56 7.62 -5.69
CA GLY A 141 -10.67 7.64 -4.53
C GLY A 141 -9.45 6.71 -4.64
N ILE A 142 -9.35 5.88 -5.70
CA ILE A 142 -8.24 4.92 -5.86
C ILE A 142 -6.96 5.58 -6.38
N GLU A 143 -7.05 6.70 -7.10
CA GLU A 143 -5.90 7.35 -7.75
C GLU A 143 -4.70 7.57 -6.81
N PRO A 144 -4.84 8.14 -5.60
CA PRO A 144 -3.70 8.30 -4.67
C PRO A 144 -3.05 6.98 -4.23
N LEU A 145 -3.82 5.89 -4.17
CA LEU A 145 -3.28 4.56 -3.85
C LEU A 145 -2.45 4.00 -5.01
N VAL A 146 -2.89 4.25 -6.25
CA VAL A 146 -2.14 3.85 -7.45
C VAL A 146 -0.85 4.66 -7.56
N GLU A 147 -0.89 5.97 -7.34
CA GLU A 147 0.30 6.82 -7.30
C GLU A 147 1.33 6.33 -6.27
N MET A 148 0.87 5.95 -5.07
CA MET A 148 1.72 5.37 -4.04
C MET A 148 2.38 4.05 -4.48
N GLU A 149 1.63 3.14 -5.10
CA GLU A 149 2.18 1.89 -5.62
C GLU A 149 3.21 2.13 -6.73
N SER A 150 2.91 3.02 -7.68
CA SER A 150 3.82 3.42 -8.75
C SER A 150 5.12 4.01 -8.18
N ALA A 151 5.01 4.97 -7.26
CA ALA A 151 6.16 5.58 -6.61
C ALA A 151 6.98 4.58 -5.79
N TRP A 152 6.32 3.61 -5.15
CA TRP A 152 6.98 2.58 -4.37
C TRP A 152 7.82 1.65 -5.25
N TYR A 153 7.25 1.14 -6.35
CA TYR A 153 7.89 0.19 -7.23
C TYR A 153 8.70 0.81 -8.37
N LEU A 154 8.76 2.14 -8.46
CA LEU A 154 9.56 2.88 -9.44
C LEU A 154 11.00 2.34 -9.64
N PRO A 155 11.76 1.92 -8.61
CA PRO A 155 13.12 1.39 -8.79
C PRO A 155 13.20 0.12 -9.66
N PHE A 156 12.11 -0.63 -9.84
CA PHE A 156 12.08 -1.80 -10.71
C PHE A 156 11.93 -1.46 -12.20
N GLY A 157 11.67 -0.20 -12.54
CA GLY A 157 11.57 0.23 -13.94
C GLY A 157 10.36 -0.35 -14.67
N LEU A 158 9.30 -0.72 -13.95
CA LEU A 158 8.06 -1.24 -14.53
C LEU A 158 7.17 -0.14 -15.11
N GLU A 159 7.37 1.12 -14.71
CA GLU A 159 6.53 2.22 -15.14
C GLU A 159 6.85 2.68 -16.56
N PRO A 160 5.85 2.74 -17.47
CA PRO A 160 6.06 3.17 -18.85
C PRO A 160 6.56 4.61 -18.98
N ASP A 161 6.14 5.49 -18.07
CA ASP A 161 6.59 6.88 -17.99
C ASP A 161 7.08 7.22 -16.56
N PRO A 162 8.33 6.84 -16.21
CA PRO A 162 8.88 7.07 -14.88
C PRO A 162 8.95 8.55 -14.47
N GLY A 163 9.02 9.47 -15.44
CA GLY A 163 9.11 10.91 -15.18
C GLY A 163 7.81 11.53 -14.70
N SER A 164 6.68 10.85 -14.96
CA SER A 164 5.34 11.27 -14.50
C SER A 164 5.05 10.88 -13.05
N VAL A 165 5.81 9.95 -12.47
CA VAL A 165 5.54 9.40 -11.14
C VAL A 165 6.08 10.35 -10.06
N PRO A 166 5.26 10.76 -9.08
CA PRO A 166 5.72 11.56 -7.95
C PRO A 166 6.83 10.86 -7.16
N GLN A 167 7.70 11.65 -6.52
CA GLN A 167 8.69 11.08 -5.60
C GLN A 167 7.99 10.50 -4.37
N LEU A 168 8.45 9.34 -3.88
CA LEU A 168 7.85 8.70 -2.72
C LEU A 168 7.85 9.63 -1.49
N ALA A 169 8.96 10.35 -1.26
CA ALA A 169 9.08 11.28 -0.14
C ALA A 169 7.98 12.35 -0.18
N ASP A 170 7.70 12.94 -1.35
CA ASP A 170 6.66 13.96 -1.50
C ASP A 170 5.26 13.42 -1.15
N LEU A 171 4.97 12.16 -1.50
CA LEU A 171 3.69 11.52 -1.17
C LEU A 171 3.55 11.28 0.33
N LEU A 172 4.62 10.83 1.00
CA LEU A 172 4.63 10.56 2.44
C LEU A 172 4.57 11.87 3.27
N ASP A 173 5.22 12.93 2.81
CA ASP A 173 5.21 14.25 3.47
C ASP A 173 3.82 14.91 3.39
N ARG A 174 3.13 14.81 2.25
CA ARG A 174 1.75 15.31 2.09
C ARG A 174 0.80 14.67 3.11
N ALA A 175 0.89 13.36 3.30
CA ALA A 175 0.02 12.66 4.27
C ALA A 175 0.35 13.02 5.73
N SER A 176 1.61 13.32 6.03
CA SER A 176 2.01 13.80 7.35
C SER A 176 1.48 15.21 7.64
N SER A 177 1.30 16.02 6.59
CA SER A 177 0.77 17.39 6.66
C SER A 177 -0.75 17.43 6.83
N ASP A 178 -1.47 16.50 6.19
CA ASP A 178 -2.94 16.36 6.30
C ASP A 178 -3.39 15.82 7.68
N ALA A 179 -2.47 15.23 8.45
CA ALA A 179 -2.74 14.60 9.74
C ALA A 179 -2.52 15.51 10.96
N GLY A 180 -2.02 16.74 10.77
CA GLY A 180 -1.81 17.76 11.81
C GLY A 180 -2.92 18.80 11.85
#